data_AF-A0A011SLG3-F1
#
_entry.id   AF-A0A011SLG3-F1
#
_cell.length_a   1.000
_cell.length_b   1.000
_cell.length_c   1.000
_cell.angle_alpha   90.00
_cell.angle_beta   90.00
_cell.angle_gamma   90.00
#
_symmetry.space_group_name_H-M   'P 1'
#
loop_
_entity.id
_entity.type
_entity.pdbx_description
1 polymer ?
#
loop_
_entity_poly.entity_id
_entity_poly.type
_entity_poly.pdbx_seq_one_letter_code
_entity_poly.pdbx_strand_id
1 'polypeptide(L)'
;MVKHRHPTNPAGFVRFYCADHKPAAKMAPAAAAAPERARRTRAAAGSDAPRKAPAPIIPERETVLCPDCFVQVPATGVCGMCGARVG
;
A
#
# COMPACT_ATOMS: atom_id res chain seq x y z
N MET A 1 15.55 -12.50 26.79
CA MET A 1 15.17 -12.24 25.39
C MET A 1 13.72 -11.73 25.38
N VAL A 2 13.48 -10.47 25.01
CA VAL A 2 12.13 -9.89 24.98
C VAL A 2 11.38 -10.45 23.76
N LYS A 3 10.21 -11.06 23.96
CA LYS A 3 9.36 -11.57 22.86
C LYS A 3 8.34 -10.50 22.49
N HIS A 4 8.44 -9.98 21.27
CA HIS A 4 7.52 -8.96 20.79
C HIS A 4 6.24 -9.58 20.26
N ARG A 5 5.09 -9.07 20.71
CA ARG A 5 3.77 -9.55 20.28
C ARG A 5 3.47 -9.13 18.85
N HIS A 6 2.73 -9.98 18.14
CA HIS A 6 2.29 -9.66 16.78
C HIS A 6 1.12 -8.66 16.84
N PRO A 7 1.15 -7.55 16.08
CA PRO A 7 0.12 -6.49 16.17
C PRO A 7 -1.29 -6.98 15.88
N THR A 8 -1.43 -7.93 14.95
CA THR A 8 -2.73 -8.43 14.46
C THR A 8 -3.04 -9.86 14.91
N ASN A 9 -2.18 -10.49 15.71
CA ASN A 9 -2.38 -11.86 16.20
C ASN A 9 -1.98 -11.92 17.67
N PRO A 10 -2.93 -11.87 18.62
CA PRO A 10 -2.62 -11.78 20.05
C PRO A 10 -1.91 -13.02 20.59
N ALA A 11 -2.08 -14.19 19.96
CA ALA A 11 -1.34 -15.41 20.29
C ALA A 11 0.06 -15.47 19.64
N GLY A 12 0.35 -14.58 18.68
CA GLY A 12 1.57 -14.58 17.88
C GLY A 12 2.70 -13.70 18.43
N PHE A 13 3.91 -13.97 17.94
CA PHE A 13 5.12 -13.20 18.23
C PHE A 13 5.88 -12.88 16.95
N VAL A 14 6.51 -11.72 16.88
CA VAL A 14 7.40 -11.32 15.79
C VAL A 14 8.85 -11.58 16.16
N ARG A 15 9.67 -11.90 15.16
CA ARG A 15 11.12 -12.08 15.28
C ARG A 15 11.82 -10.89 14.65
N PHE A 16 12.66 -10.21 15.42
CA PHE A 16 13.53 -9.15 14.91
C PHE A 16 14.91 -9.72 14.61
N TYR A 17 15.46 -9.32 13.46
CA TYR A 17 16.80 -9.65 13.03
C TYR A 17 17.56 -8.35 12.79
N CYS A 18 18.84 -8.30 13.16
CA CYS A 18 19.69 -7.20 12.72
C CYS A 18 20.07 -7.37 11.24
N ALA A 19 20.61 -6.30 10.64
CA ALA A 19 20.96 -6.28 9.22
C ALA A 19 21.90 -7.43 8.84
N ASP A 20 22.85 -7.75 9.71
CA ASP A 20 23.86 -8.79 9.48
C ASP A 20 23.30 -10.22 9.63
N HIS A 21 22.15 -10.40 10.29
CA HIS A 21 21.60 -11.72 10.65
C HIS A 21 20.19 -11.95 10.12
N LYS A 22 19.91 -11.47 8.89
CA LYS A 22 18.63 -11.72 8.24
C LYS A 22 18.61 -13.13 7.61
N PRO A 23 17.56 -13.94 7.85
CA PRO A 23 17.44 -15.23 7.17
C PRO A 23 17.32 -15.02 5.65
N ALA A 24 18.04 -15.84 4.89
CA ALA A 24 17.95 -15.84 3.44
C ALA A 24 16.51 -16.14 3.01
N ALA A 25 15.94 -15.28 2.15
CA ALA A 25 14.62 -15.51 1.59
C ALA A 25 14.69 -16.74 0.68
N LYS A 26 14.03 -17.83 1.07
CA LYS A 26 13.79 -18.94 0.16
C LYS A 26 12.81 -18.45 -0.90
N MET A 27 13.31 -18.16 -2.10
CA MET A 27 12.44 -17.87 -3.24
C MET A 27 11.60 -19.12 -3.51
N ALA A 28 10.29 -19.00 -3.33
CA ALA A 28 9.39 -20.02 -3.82
C ALA A 28 9.51 -20.08 -5.35
N PRO A 29 9.48 -21.27 -5.97
CA PRO A 29 9.44 -21.37 -7.42
C PRO A 29 8.24 -20.58 -7.94
N ALA A 30 8.45 -19.85 -9.04
CA ALA A 30 7.40 -19.06 -9.68
C ALA A 30 6.16 -19.94 -9.89
N ALA A 31 5.03 -19.54 -9.30
CA ALA A 31 3.78 -20.23 -9.51
C ALA A 31 3.45 -20.17 -11.00
N ALA A 32 3.31 -21.35 -11.64
CA ALA A 32 2.81 -21.44 -13.00
C ALA A 32 1.46 -20.70 -13.09
N ALA A 33 1.29 -19.91 -14.14
CA ALA A 33 0.10 -19.09 -14.36
C ALA A 33 -1.18 -19.92 -14.16
N ALA A 34 -1.98 -19.55 -13.16
CA ALA A 34 -3.30 -20.12 -13.00
C ALA A 34 -4.18 -19.69 -14.20
N PRO A 35 -4.96 -20.59 -14.81
CA PRO A 35 -5.83 -20.21 -15.91
C PRO A 35 -6.95 -19.29 -15.41
N GLU A 36 -7.09 -18.14 -16.08
CA GLU A 36 -8.16 -17.15 -15.92
C GLU A 36 -9.53 -17.86 -16.02
N ARG A 37 -10.24 -17.96 -14.89
CA ARG A 37 -11.57 -18.58 -14.88
C ARG A 37 -12.54 -17.61 -15.55
N ALA A 38 -12.87 -17.90 -16.80
CA ALA A 38 -13.78 -17.14 -17.66
C ALA A 38 -15.01 -16.60 -16.88
N ARG A 39 -15.05 -15.28 -16.70
CA ARG A 39 -16.18 -14.56 -16.12
C ARG A 39 -17.32 -14.59 -17.12
N ARG A 40 -18.32 -15.44 -16.87
CA ARG A 40 -19.56 -15.51 -17.66
C ARG A 40 -20.23 -14.13 -17.68
N THR A 41 -20.19 -13.47 -18.84
CA THR A 41 -21.03 -12.32 -19.16
C THR A 41 -22.49 -12.77 -19.21
N ARG A 42 -23.27 -12.45 -18.18
CA ARG A 42 -24.73 -12.55 -18.25
C ARG A 42 -25.23 -11.26 -18.90
N ALA A 43 -25.84 -11.46 -20.06
CA ALA A 43 -26.43 -10.43 -20.90
C ALA A 43 -27.48 -9.58 -20.16
N ALA A 44 -27.67 -8.38 -20.72
CA ALA A 44 -28.59 -7.33 -20.33
C ALA A 44 -30.00 -7.84 -19.95
N ALA A 45 -30.47 -7.41 -18.79
CA ALA A 45 -31.88 -7.28 -18.47
C ALA A 45 -32.04 -5.94 -17.73
N GLY A 46 -32.96 -5.12 -18.24
CA GLY A 46 -33.03 -3.69 -17.94
C GLY A 46 -33.26 -3.31 -16.49
N SER A 47 -32.79 -2.11 -16.15
CA SER A 47 -33.43 -1.25 -15.17
C SER A 47 -33.18 0.20 -15.57
N ASP A 48 -34.28 0.91 -15.80
CA ASP A 48 -34.31 2.37 -15.95
C ASP A 48 -34.12 2.98 -14.56
N ALA A 49 -32.93 2.80 -13.99
CA ALA A 49 -32.52 3.40 -12.75
C ALA A 49 -31.89 4.77 -13.05
N PRO A 50 -32.21 5.85 -12.31
CA PRO A 50 -31.57 7.13 -12.51
C PRO A 50 -30.06 6.94 -12.33
N ARG A 51 -29.30 7.22 -13.40
CA ARG A 51 -27.83 7.14 -13.37
C ARG A 51 -27.35 8.02 -12.23
N LYS A 52 -26.68 7.44 -11.24
CA LYS A 52 -26.01 8.20 -10.19
C LYS A 52 -25.12 9.25 -10.84
N ALA A 53 -25.15 10.47 -10.31
CA ALA A 53 -24.28 11.56 -10.73
C ALA A 53 -22.82 11.07 -10.76
N PRO A 54 -22.02 11.49 -11.76
CA PRO A 54 -20.61 11.13 -11.83
C PRO A 54 -19.92 11.56 -10.54
N ALA A 55 -19.07 10.68 -10.00
CA ALA A 55 -18.28 10.98 -8.82
C ALA A 55 -17.42 12.24 -9.08
N PRO A 56 -17.20 13.10 -8.07
CA PRO A 56 -16.34 14.26 -8.23
C PRO A 56 -14.93 13.81 -8.61
N ILE A 57 -14.39 14.41 -9.68
CA ILE A 57 -13.00 14.22 -10.08
C ILE A 57 -12.16 14.92 -9.03
N ILE A 58 -11.52 14.15 -8.15
CA ILE A 58 -10.55 14.68 -7.19
C ILE A 58 -9.26 14.90 -7.98
N PRO A 59 -8.79 16.15 -8.15
CA PRO A 59 -7.51 16.39 -8.80
C PRO A 59 -6.39 15.73 -7.99
N GLU A 60 -5.56 14.95 -8.68
CA GLU A 60 -4.35 14.37 -8.11
C GLU A 60 -3.48 15.50 -7.57
N ARG A 61 -3.16 15.49 -6.27
CA ARG A 61 -2.29 16.52 -5.69
C ARG A 61 -0.85 16.21 -6.06
N GLU A 62 -0.17 17.20 -6.64
CA GLU A 62 1.25 17.10 -6.93
C GLU A 62 2.05 16.80 -5.64
N THR A 63 2.95 15.85 -5.75
CA THR A 63 3.80 15.43 -4.65
C THR A 63 4.97 16.40 -4.50
N VAL A 64 5.06 17.07 -3.35
CA VAL A 64 6.21 17.92 -3.02
C VAL A 64 7.32 17.07 -2.41
N LEU A 65 8.56 17.24 -2.89
CA LEU A 65 9.76 16.59 -2.36
C LEU A 65 10.61 17.59 -1.58
N CYS A 66 11.19 17.14 -0.47
CA CYS A 66 12.17 17.93 0.28
C CYS A 66 13.49 17.99 -0.53
N PRO A 67 14.08 19.18 -0.77
CA PRO A 67 15.29 19.31 -1.60
C PRO A 67 16.55 18.73 -0.95
N ASP A 68 16.59 18.63 0.38
CA ASP A 68 17.75 18.12 1.11
C ASP A 68 17.70 16.60 1.32
N CYS A 69 16.49 16.07 1.46
CA CYS A 69 16.23 14.70 1.89
C CYS A 69 15.61 13.82 0.80
N PHE A 70 15.11 14.43 -0.28
CA PHE A 70 14.46 13.77 -1.42
C PHE A 70 13.31 12.81 -1.02
N VAL A 71 12.64 13.11 0.08
CA VAL A 71 11.45 12.39 0.55
C VAL A 71 10.20 13.23 0.33
N GLN A 72 9.08 12.56 0.15
CA GLN A 72 7.76 13.19 0.02
C GLN A 72 7.39 13.93 1.30
N VAL A 73 7.03 15.20 1.16
CA VAL A 73 6.61 16.07 2.26
C VAL A 73 5.08 15.94 2.41
N PRO A 74 4.56 15.67 3.62
CA PRO A 74 3.12 15.63 3.86
C PRO A 74 2.49 17.02 3.65
N ALA A 75 1.17 17.07 3.53
CA ALA A 75 0.42 18.33 3.31
C ALA A 75 0.61 19.39 4.40
N THR A 76 1.22 19.05 5.53
CA THR A 76 1.62 20.02 6.57
C THR A 76 2.78 20.93 6.12
N GLY A 77 3.49 20.56 5.06
CA GLY A 77 4.65 21.29 4.56
C GLY A 77 5.88 21.17 5.47
N VAL A 78 5.97 20.15 6.32
CA VAL A 78 7.13 19.91 7.20
C VAL A 78 7.76 18.55 6.87
N CYS A 79 9.05 18.55 6.54
CA CYS A 79 9.80 17.33 6.24
C CYS A 79 9.93 16.46 7.50
N GLY A 80 9.48 15.21 7.42
CA GLY A 80 9.56 14.26 8.53
C GLY A 80 10.96 13.74 8.85
N MET A 81 11.94 13.96 7.96
CA MET A 81 13.34 13.56 8.22
C MET A 81 14.17 14.70 8.83
N CYS A 82 14.18 15.88 8.22
CA CYS A 82 15.04 16.99 8.66
C CYS A 82 14.28 18.10 9.41
N GLY A 83 12.94 18.08 9.44
CA GLY A 83 12.12 19.09 10.10
C GLY A 83 12.02 20.42 9.36
N ALA A 84 12.64 20.56 8.19
CA ALA A 84 12.55 21.76 7.37
C ALA A 84 11.11 22.01 6.90
N ARG A 85 10.67 23.27 6.89
CA ARG A 85 9.43 23.67 6.22
C ARG A 85 9.67 23.74 4.71
N VAL A 86 8.89 22.97 3.97
CA VAL A 86 8.90 22.87 2.50
C VAL A 86 7.46 23.08 2.07
N GLY A 87 7.18 24.25 1.49
CA GLY A 87 5.84 24.69 1.11
C GLY A 87 5.92 25.86 0.17
#